data_AF-M5UA29-F1
#
_entry.id   AF-M5UA29-F1
#
_cell.length_a   1.000
_cell.length_b   1.000
_cell.length_c   1.000
_cell.angle_alpha   90.00
_cell.angle_beta   90.00
_cell.angle_gamma   90.00
#
_symmetry.space_group_name_H-M   'P 1'
#
loop_
_entity.id
_entity.type
_entity.pdbx_description
1 polymer ?
#
loop_
_entity_poly.entity_id
_entity_poly.type
_entity_poly.pdbx_seq_one_letter_code
_entity_poly.pdbx_strand_id
1 'polypeptide(L)'
;MCLGDAIEGLHEGLWRYEANQWAPTGRDQMRATGRGMFVPRMVTTFDDVTDGLATTIMLGEIATDLGDRDTRTTPSIQNGWSGGVLDNVQICRDQIDRTRPMFWDVASTVQLSANPAQGRGHRWADAIALMTGFNTVLPPNRELCFGGDETTIGTLTLSSRHQGGAHIAMGDGSIKFITDSIECGNQSRTVQLNGTAEFAPGSPSVFGLWGALGTRNQSELIDDIL
;
A
#
# COMPACT_ATOMS: atom_id res chain seq x y z
N MET A 1 -7.94 2.62 -4.18
CA MET A 1 -7.12 3.74 -4.71
C MET A 1 -5.66 3.35 -4.57
N CYS A 2 -4.88 3.45 -5.65
CA CYS A 2 -3.45 3.15 -5.61
C CYS A 2 -2.66 4.28 -4.94
N LEU A 3 -2.00 3.97 -3.82
CA LEU A 3 -1.13 4.88 -3.05
C LEU A 3 0.34 4.81 -3.50
N GLY A 4 0.65 3.89 -4.41
CA GLY A 4 1.99 3.63 -4.93
C GLY A 4 2.71 2.54 -4.15
N ASP A 5 4.03 2.52 -4.27
CA ASP A 5 4.92 1.46 -3.80
C ASP A 5 5.71 1.90 -2.55
N ALA A 6 5.15 2.83 -1.76
CA ALA A 6 5.73 3.27 -0.50
C ALA A 6 4.77 3.06 0.68
N ILE A 7 5.29 3.24 1.89
CA ILE A 7 4.50 3.15 3.14
C ILE A 7 4.57 4.45 3.94
N GLU A 8 5.77 4.99 4.14
CA GLU A 8 6.03 6.05 5.13
C GLU A 8 5.17 7.32 4.87
N GLY A 9 4.50 7.80 5.92
CA GLY A 9 3.76 9.07 5.92
C GLY A 9 2.42 9.07 5.17
N LEU A 10 2.04 7.98 4.52
CA LEU A 10 0.81 7.91 3.70
C LEU A 10 -0.50 7.86 4.51
N HIS A 11 -0.45 7.76 5.84
CA HIS A 11 -1.62 7.96 6.70
C HIS A 11 -1.82 9.43 7.09
N GLU A 12 -0.77 10.25 6.99
CA GLU A 12 -0.79 11.66 7.39
C GLU A 12 -1.00 12.58 6.19
N GLY A 13 -0.37 12.29 5.05
CA GLY A 13 -0.46 13.11 3.86
C GLY A 13 0.31 14.44 3.95
N LEU A 14 0.04 15.34 2.99
CA LEU A 14 0.76 16.61 2.86
C LEU A 14 0.39 17.60 3.96
N TRP A 15 -0.90 17.75 4.24
CA TRP A 15 -1.42 18.62 5.30
C TRP A 15 -1.55 17.83 6.60
N ARG A 16 -0.96 18.32 7.68
CA ARG A 16 -1.05 17.70 9.02
C ARG A 16 -1.63 18.69 10.01
N TYR A 17 -2.33 18.16 11.00
CA TYR A 17 -2.89 18.95 12.10
C TYR A 17 -1.93 18.92 13.28
N GLU A 18 -1.22 20.02 13.47
CA GLU A 18 -0.16 20.15 14.47
C GLU A 18 -0.29 21.50 15.16
N ALA A 19 0.05 21.60 16.45
CA ALA A 19 -0.05 22.84 17.22
C ALA A 19 -1.42 23.56 17.07
N ASN A 20 -2.51 22.78 17.03
CA ASN A 20 -3.89 23.25 16.89
C ASN A 20 -4.21 23.94 15.54
N GLN A 21 -3.41 23.70 14.49
CA GLN A 21 -3.58 24.30 13.16
C GLN A 21 -3.25 23.30 12.04
N TRP A 22 -3.83 23.51 10.86
CA TRP A 22 -3.47 22.76 9.65
C TRP A 22 -2.28 23.42 8.96
N ALA A 23 -1.21 22.66 8.74
CA ALA A 23 -0.01 23.12 8.06
C ALA A 23 0.51 22.07 7.07
N PRO A 24 1.18 22.46 5.96
CA PRO A 24 1.68 21.53 4.95
C PRO A 24 3.04 20.92 5.37
N THR A 25 3.16 20.46 6.62
CA THR A 25 4.41 19.93 7.19
C THR A 25 4.81 18.58 6.60
N GLY A 26 3.87 17.84 6.00
CA GLY A 26 4.14 16.58 5.30
C GLY A 26 4.64 16.74 3.86
N ARG A 27 4.90 17.97 3.40
CA ARG A 27 5.24 18.26 1.99
C ARG A 27 6.46 17.48 1.50
N ASP A 28 7.56 17.49 2.26
CA ASP A 28 8.80 16.83 1.83
C ASP A 28 8.66 15.30 1.89
N GLN A 29 7.96 14.79 2.90
CA GLN A 29 7.60 13.38 2.99
C GLN A 29 6.78 12.93 1.78
N MET A 30 5.71 13.64 1.42
CA MET A 30 4.86 13.28 0.29
C MET A 30 5.53 13.44 -1.08
N ARG A 31 6.55 14.29 -1.19
CA ARG A 31 7.39 14.34 -2.39
C ARG A 31 8.29 13.11 -2.52
N ALA A 32 8.71 12.52 -1.41
CA ALA A 32 9.55 11.33 -1.40
C ALA A 32 8.75 10.03 -1.55
N THR A 33 7.68 9.88 -0.78
CA THR A 33 6.96 8.59 -0.63
C THR A 33 5.56 8.60 -1.23
N GLY A 34 4.98 9.78 -1.51
CA GLY A 34 3.71 9.90 -2.23
C GLY A 34 3.90 9.66 -3.72
N ARG A 35 4.13 8.41 -4.13
CA ARG A 35 4.45 8.01 -5.52
C ARG A 35 3.29 7.46 -6.34
N GLY A 36 2.17 7.10 -5.71
CA GLY A 36 1.00 6.54 -6.40
C GLY A 36 0.22 7.51 -7.26
N MET A 37 -0.79 7.00 -7.97
CA MET A 37 -1.78 7.84 -8.66
C MET A 37 -2.50 8.80 -7.70
N PHE A 38 -2.77 8.32 -6.47
CA PHE A 38 -3.38 9.10 -5.41
C PHE A 38 -2.40 9.33 -4.26
N VAL A 39 -2.33 10.57 -3.79
CA VAL A 39 -1.50 10.96 -2.63
C VAL A 39 -2.40 11.58 -1.56
N PRO A 40 -2.31 11.13 -0.30
CA PRO A 40 -3.18 11.65 0.76
C PRO A 40 -3.05 13.15 0.95
N ARG A 41 -4.20 13.84 0.99
CA ARG A 41 -4.31 15.29 1.19
C ARG A 41 -3.51 16.12 0.18
N MET A 42 -3.33 15.58 -1.02
CA MET A 42 -2.68 16.26 -2.15
C MET A 42 -3.57 16.12 -3.39
N VAL A 43 -3.60 17.16 -4.21
CA VAL A 43 -4.26 17.11 -5.52
C VAL A 43 -3.24 16.61 -6.53
N THR A 44 -3.56 15.53 -7.24
CA THR A 44 -2.82 15.01 -8.38
C THR A 44 -3.64 15.18 -9.66
N THR A 45 -2.96 15.32 -10.78
CA THR A 45 -3.54 15.47 -12.13
C THR A 45 -2.95 14.43 -13.08
N PHE A 46 -3.55 14.23 -14.25
CA PHE A 46 -2.99 13.33 -15.26
C PHE A 46 -1.65 13.83 -15.83
N ASP A 47 -1.40 15.13 -15.79
CA ASP A 47 -0.10 15.70 -16.19
C ASP A 47 1.02 15.30 -15.22
N ASP A 48 0.69 14.92 -13.98
CA ASP A 48 1.65 14.40 -13.00
C ASP A 48 2.03 12.93 -13.26
N VAL A 49 1.36 12.25 -14.21
CA VAL A 49 1.58 10.83 -14.54
C VAL A 49 2.52 10.73 -15.74
N THR A 50 3.80 10.98 -15.50
CA THR A 50 4.83 10.97 -16.54
C THR A 50 5.23 9.57 -17.00
N ASP A 51 4.92 8.54 -16.22
CA ASP A 51 5.21 7.14 -16.57
C ASP A 51 4.22 6.56 -17.60
N GLY A 52 3.11 7.28 -17.85
CA GLY A 52 2.05 6.93 -18.78
C GLY A 52 0.75 6.48 -18.10
N LEU A 53 -0.39 6.95 -18.61
CA LEU A 53 -1.70 6.55 -18.07
C LEU A 53 -2.01 5.06 -18.31
N ALA A 54 -1.51 4.45 -19.38
CA ALA A 54 -1.72 3.04 -19.69
C ALA A 54 -0.88 2.07 -18.82
N THR A 55 0.11 2.61 -18.10
CA THR A 55 1.14 1.89 -17.35
C THR A 55 1.06 2.17 -15.84
N THR A 56 0.38 3.24 -15.41
CA THR A 56 0.14 3.51 -14.00
C THR A 56 -1.22 2.99 -13.53
N ILE A 57 -1.23 2.27 -12.42
CA ILE A 57 -2.45 1.77 -11.76
C ILE A 57 -3.17 2.92 -11.06
N MET A 58 -4.46 3.08 -11.35
CA MET A 58 -5.33 4.04 -10.67
C MET A 58 -6.13 3.36 -9.56
N LEU A 59 -6.90 2.33 -9.89
CA LEU A 59 -7.80 1.63 -8.97
C LEU A 59 -7.54 0.13 -9.01
N GLY A 60 -8.03 -0.58 -8.00
CA GLY A 60 -8.01 -2.03 -7.99
C GLY A 60 -8.90 -2.58 -6.88
N GLU A 61 -9.15 -3.88 -6.96
CA GLU A 61 -10.03 -4.58 -6.04
C GLU A 61 -9.48 -4.61 -4.61
N ILE A 62 -10.39 -4.38 -3.66
CA ILE A 62 -10.19 -4.70 -2.25
C ILE A 62 -11.36 -5.56 -1.77
N ALA A 63 -11.06 -6.64 -1.07
CA ALA A 63 -12.07 -7.45 -0.42
C ALA A 63 -12.56 -6.73 0.85
N THR A 64 -13.88 -6.72 1.05
CA THR A 64 -14.47 -6.21 2.29
C THR A 64 -14.31 -7.23 3.40
N ASP A 65 -13.93 -6.76 4.59
CA ASP A 65 -13.75 -7.61 5.76
C ASP A 65 -15.08 -8.20 6.25
N LEU A 66 -15.05 -9.48 6.59
CA LEU A 66 -16.20 -10.24 7.09
C LEU A 66 -16.15 -10.50 8.61
N GLY A 67 -15.16 -9.95 9.32
CA GLY A 67 -14.92 -10.27 10.72
C GLY A 67 -14.41 -11.70 10.97
N ASP A 68 -13.93 -12.37 9.93
CA ASP A 68 -13.43 -13.75 9.94
C ASP A 68 -11.92 -13.85 10.19
N ARG A 69 -11.24 -12.69 10.39
CA ARG A 69 -9.80 -12.56 10.57
C ARG A 69 -9.00 -12.96 9.32
N ASP A 70 -9.58 -12.78 8.14
CA ASP A 70 -8.85 -12.92 6.87
C ASP A 70 -7.68 -11.94 6.83
N THR A 71 -6.48 -12.44 6.54
CA THR A 71 -5.22 -11.67 6.58
C THR A 71 -5.21 -10.52 5.58
N ARG A 72 -6.07 -10.59 4.56
CA ARG A 72 -6.18 -9.61 3.47
C ARG A 72 -7.20 -8.50 3.73
N THR A 73 -7.97 -8.61 4.81
CA THR A 73 -9.07 -7.66 5.13
C THR A 73 -9.06 -7.17 6.57
N THR A 74 -8.53 -7.97 7.51
CA THR A 74 -8.23 -7.54 8.88
C THR A 74 -6.73 -7.24 9.00
N PRO A 75 -6.30 -6.02 9.38
CA PRO A 75 -4.89 -5.72 9.55
C PRO A 75 -4.32 -6.31 10.83
N SER A 76 -3.10 -6.87 10.75
CA SER A 76 -2.24 -6.97 11.92
C SER A 76 -1.69 -5.58 12.25
N ILE A 77 -1.75 -5.18 13.52
CA ILE A 77 -1.40 -3.83 13.99
C ILE A 77 -0.24 -3.88 15.01
N GLN A 78 0.33 -2.71 15.30
CA GLN A 78 1.40 -2.51 16.30
C GLN A 78 2.71 -3.26 15.98
N ASN A 79 3.05 -3.39 14.70
CA ASN A 79 4.27 -4.09 14.26
C ASN A 79 5.51 -3.19 14.22
N GLY A 80 5.39 -1.93 14.65
CA GLY A 80 6.47 -0.95 14.68
C GLY A 80 6.75 -0.30 13.33
N TRP A 81 7.39 0.88 13.38
CA TRP A 81 7.76 1.67 12.21
C TRP A 81 9.20 1.36 11.76
N SER A 82 10.18 2.01 12.38
CA SER A 82 11.60 1.66 12.23
C SER A 82 11.91 0.38 12.99
N GLY A 83 12.68 -0.51 12.35
CA GLY A 83 12.81 -1.92 12.76
C GLY A 83 11.56 -2.76 12.52
N GLY A 84 10.46 -2.15 12.04
CA GLY A 84 9.18 -2.77 11.76
C GLY A 84 8.82 -2.68 10.28
N VAL A 85 7.59 -2.26 9.97
CA VAL A 85 7.03 -2.31 8.60
C VAL A 85 7.81 -1.50 7.56
N LEU A 86 8.59 -0.50 7.96
CA LEU A 86 9.43 0.29 7.05
C LEU A 86 10.74 -0.42 6.66
N ASP A 87 11.23 -1.29 7.55
CA ASP A 87 12.50 -2.01 7.41
C ASP A 87 12.34 -3.52 7.14
N ASN A 88 11.10 -4.04 7.26
CA ASN A 88 10.70 -5.37 6.85
C ASN A 88 9.21 -5.35 6.45
N VAL A 89 8.94 -5.28 5.14
CA VAL A 89 7.55 -5.23 4.64
C VAL A 89 6.81 -6.57 4.78
N GLN A 90 7.52 -7.68 5.06
CA GLN A 90 6.94 -9.00 5.31
C GLN A 90 6.86 -9.36 6.80
N ILE A 91 7.05 -8.42 7.73
CA ILE A 91 7.19 -8.72 9.16
C ILE A 91 6.00 -9.48 9.77
N CYS A 92 4.79 -9.31 9.23
CA CYS A 92 3.61 -10.03 9.71
C CYS A 92 3.45 -11.45 9.17
N ARG A 93 4.30 -11.90 8.24
CA ARG A 93 4.15 -13.22 7.59
C ARG A 93 4.18 -14.38 8.60
N ASP A 94 4.98 -14.26 9.65
CA ASP A 94 5.11 -15.28 10.69
C ASP A 94 3.94 -15.31 11.68
N GLN A 95 2.99 -14.36 11.57
CA GLN A 95 1.79 -14.27 12.40
C GLN A 95 0.57 -14.99 11.78
N ILE A 96 0.74 -15.52 10.56
CA ILE A 96 -0.31 -16.21 9.81
C ILE A 96 -0.46 -17.65 10.32
N ASP A 97 -1.70 -18.14 10.39
CA ASP A 97 -2.01 -19.52 10.74
C ASP A 97 -1.45 -20.47 9.67
N ARG A 98 -0.42 -21.25 10.05
CA ARG A 98 0.25 -22.20 9.14
C ARG A 98 -0.69 -23.29 8.61
N THR A 99 -1.77 -23.60 9.33
CA THR A 99 -2.77 -24.59 8.91
C THR A 99 -3.90 -23.97 8.08
N ARG A 100 -4.10 -22.66 8.22
CA ARG A 100 -5.13 -21.90 7.49
C ARG A 100 -4.54 -20.57 7.00
N PRO A 101 -3.74 -20.57 5.92
CA PRO A 101 -2.88 -19.45 5.52
C PRO A 101 -3.61 -18.18 5.07
N MET A 102 -4.95 -18.22 4.98
CA MET A 102 -5.77 -17.03 4.74
C MET A 102 -6.15 -16.30 6.04
N PHE A 103 -5.84 -16.84 7.21
CA PHE A 103 -6.31 -16.31 8.50
C PHE A 103 -5.15 -16.06 9.46
N TRP A 104 -5.32 -15.06 10.33
CA TRP A 104 -4.38 -14.80 11.40
C TRP A 104 -4.37 -15.92 12.46
N ASP A 105 -3.19 -16.25 12.99
CA ASP A 105 -3.05 -17.19 14.09
C ASP A 105 -3.28 -16.47 15.42
N VAL A 106 -4.41 -16.74 16.07
CA VAL A 106 -4.71 -16.14 17.39
C VAL A 106 -3.89 -16.70 18.54
N ALA A 107 -3.17 -17.81 18.34
CA ALA A 107 -2.19 -18.29 19.30
C ALA A 107 -0.82 -17.60 19.13
N SER A 108 -0.62 -16.85 18.04
CA SER A 108 0.57 -16.05 17.81
C SER A 108 0.54 -14.70 18.53
N THR A 109 1.59 -13.90 18.37
CA THR A 109 1.70 -12.53 18.88
C THR A 109 0.92 -11.50 18.06
N VAL A 110 0.05 -11.93 17.11
CA VAL A 110 -0.74 -11.02 16.27
C VAL A 110 -1.63 -10.13 17.13
N GLN A 111 -1.65 -8.84 16.81
CA GLN A 111 -2.62 -7.89 17.36
C GLN A 111 -3.57 -7.48 16.26
N LEU A 112 -4.87 -7.59 16.53
CA LEU A 112 -5.94 -7.20 15.62
C LEU A 112 -6.80 -6.13 16.31
N SER A 113 -7.42 -5.24 15.53
CA SER A 113 -8.33 -4.24 16.10
C SER A 113 -9.54 -4.92 16.75
N ALA A 114 -9.89 -4.50 17.97
CA ALA A 114 -11.11 -4.93 18.65
C ALA A 114 -12.36 -4.16 18.16
N ASN A 115 -12.17 -3.12 17.36
CA ASN A 115 -13.26 -2.30 16.86
C ASN A 115 -13.80 -2.90 15.55
N PRO A 116 -15.07 -3.36 15.51
CA PRO A 116 -15.65 -4.00 14.34
C PRO A 116 -15.85 -3.06 13.15
N ALA A 117 -15.66 -1.74 13.32
CA ALA A 117 -15.72 -0.77 12.23
C ALA A 117 -14.37 -0.58 11.50
N GLN A 118 -13.34 -1.32 11.92
CA GLN A 118 -11.97 -1.18 11.41
C GLN A 118 -11.57 -2.33 10.48
N GLY A 119 -12.54 -3.06 9.95
CA GLY A 119 -12.32 -3.96 8.83
C GLY A 119 -12.19 -3.17 7.52
N ARG A 120 -11.34 -3.66 6.61
CA ARG A 120 -11.20 -3.10 5.27
C ARG A 120 -12.57 -2.99 4.58
N GLY A 121 -12.85 -1.83 3.98
CA GLY A 121 -14.09 -1.57 3.24
C GLY A 121 -15.33 -1.22 4.09
N HIS A 122 -15.25 -1.17 5.42
CA HIS A 122 -16.42 -0.85 6.27
C HIS A 122 -16.83 0.62 6.22
N ARG A 123 -15.87 1.53 6.02
CA ARG A 123 -16.07 2.99 6.10
C ARG A 123 -15.64 3.66 4.80
N TRP A 124 -16.37 3.42 3.72
CA TRP A 124 -16.02 3.89 2.36
C TRP A 124 -15.76 5.40 2.24
N ALA A 125 -16.40 6.22 3.08
CA ALA A 125 -16.24 7.67 3.11
C ALA A 125 -15.10 8.15 4.01
N ASP A 126 -14.41 7.24 4.70
CA ASP A 126 -13.21 7.56 5.47
C ASP A 126 -11.98 7.52 4.55
N ALA A 127 -11.11 8.53 4.73
CA ALA A 127 -9.90 8.72 3.94
C ALA A 127 -8.70 7.90 4.45
N ILE A 128 -8.84 7.13 5.53
CA ILE A 128 -7.76 6.23 5.97
C ILE A 128 -7.51 5.13 4.93
N ALA A 129 -6.24 4.79 4.74
CA ALA A 129 -5.81 3.89 3.68
C ALA A 129 -6.52 2.53 3.75
N LEU A 130 -6.70 1.98 4.96
CA LEU A 130 -7.35 0.68 5.17
C LEU A 130 -8.73 0.55 4.52
N MET A 131 -9.48 1.65 4.39
CA MET A 131 -10.88 1.58 3.96
C MET A 131 -11.05 1.45 2.46
N THR A 132 -10.22 2.16 1.68
CA THR A 132 -10.40 2.27 0.21
C THR A 132 -9.08 2.25 -0.57
N GLY A 133 -7.94 2.23 0.11
CA GLY A 133 -6.60 2.31 -0.47
C GLY A 133 -5.91 0.97 -0.62
N PHE A 134 -4.85 0.95 -1.43
CA PHE A 134 -3.85 -0.10 -1.45
C PHE A 134 -2.49 0.45 -1.90
N ASN A 135 -1.40 -0.24 -1.59
CA ASN A 135 -0.05 -0.02 -2.11
C ASN A 135 0.46 -1.23 -2.89
N THR A 136 1.47 -1.00 -3.72
CA THR A 136 2.07 -1.99 -4.62
C THR A 136 3.38 -2.56 -4.07
N VAL A 137 3.43 -2.74 -2.74
CA VAL A 137 4.62 -3.23 -2.00
C VAL A 137 4.67 -4.76 -1.93
N LEU A 138 3.52 -5.40 -1.74
CA LEU A 138 3.37 -6.86 -1.76
C LEU A 138 2.43 -7.24 -2.92
N PRO A 139 2.58 -8.43 -3.53
CA PRO A 139 1.71 -8.85 -4.63
C PRO A 139 0.24 -8.97 -4.16
N PRO A 140 -0.73 -9.08 -5.09
CA PRO A 140 -2.13 -9.21 -4.71
C PRO A 140 -2.40 -10.36 -3.74
N ASN A 141 -3.48 -10.23 -2.96
CA ASN A 141 -3.94 -11.23 -1.99
C ASN A 141 -2.95 -11.57 -0.88
N ARG A 142 -2.03 -10.65 -0.57
CA ARG A 142 -1.12 -10.75 0.57
C ARG A 142 -1.68 -10.08 1.83
N GLU A 143 -1.04 -10.38 2.94
CA GLU A 143 -1.41 -9.97 4.28
C GLU A 143 -1.30 -8.45 4.50
N LEU A 144 -2.17 -7.93 5.36
CA LEU A 144 -2.16 -6.55 5.81
C LEU A 144 -1.31 -6.42 7.09
N CYS A 145 -0.29 -5.57 7.06
CA CYS A 145 0.65 -5.43 8.18
C CYS A 145 0.92 -3.96 8.48
N PHE A 146 0.41 -3.45 9.60
CA PHE A 146 0.46 -2.04 9.97
C PHE A 146 1.49 -1.78 11.06
N GLY A 147 2.20 -0.66 10.95
CA GLY A 147 3.22 -0.26 11.92
C GLY A 147 2.63 0.19 13.25
N GLY A 148 1.57 1.00 13.18
CA GLY A 148 0.79 1.45 14.34
C GLY A 148 -0.57 0.76 14.41
N ASP A 149 -1.59 1.49 14.86
CA ASP A 149 -2.98 1.01 14.88
C ASP A 149 -3.63 1.06 13.48
N GLU A 150 -4.91 0.67 13.41
CA GLU A 150 -5.68 0.58 12.17
C GLU A 150 -5.90 1.92 11.44
N THR A 151 -5.67 3.06 12.10
CA THR A 151 -5.80 4.40 11.51
C THR A 151 -4.53 4.84 10.80
N THR A 152 -3.45 4.06 10.95
CA THR A 152 -2.14 4.33 10.37
C THR A 152 -2.00 3.66 9.00
N ILE A 153 -0.79 3.19 8.65
CA ILE A 153 -0.53 2.48 7.40
C ILE A 153 0.55 1.41 7.59
N GLY A 154 0.73 0.59 6.58
CA GLY A 154 1.78 -0.39 6.45
C GLY A 154 1.72 -1.06 5.08
N THR A 155 1.96 -2.36 5.01
CA THR A 155 1.62 -3.10 3.80
C THR A 155 0.12 -3.29 3.71
N LEU A 156 -0.43 -2.83 2.58
CA LEU A 156 -1.86 -2.76 2.35
C LEU A 156 -2.09 -3.07 0.88
N THR A 157 -1.92 -4.32 0.45
CA THR A 157 -1.99 -4.66 -0.98
C THR A 157 -3.44 -4.79 -1.49
N LEU A 158 -3.60 -5.05 -2.80
CA LEU A 158 -4.85 -5.49 -3.40
C LEU A 158 -5.38 -6.77 -2.74
N SER A 159 -6.70 -6.90 -2.67
CA SER A 159 -7.32 -8.15 -2.26
C SER A 159 -8.59 -8.44 -3.05
N SER A 160 -8.76 -9.71 -3.39
CA SER A 160 -9.91 -10.19 -4.13
C SER A 160 -10.37 -11.56 -3.60
N ARG A 161 -11.63 -11.87 -3.87
CA ARG A 161 -12.15 -13.23 -3.66
C ARG A 161 -12.10 -14.06 -4.95
N HIS A 162 -11.62 -13.49 -6.05
CA HIS A 162 -11.22 -14.24 -7.23
C HIS A 162 -9.96 -15.05 -6.95
N GLN A 163 -9.90 -16.26 -7.50
CA GLN A 163 -8.73 -17.12 -7.35
C GLN A 163 -7.58 -16.60 -8.23
N GLY A 164 -6.40 -16.50 -7.64
CA GLY A 164 -5.14 -16.29 -8.37
C GLY A 164 -4.86 -14.86 -8.81
N GLY A 165 -5.68 -13.88 -8.40
CA GLY A 165 -5.44 -12.48 -8.75
C GLY A 165 -6.57 -11.53 -8.41
N ALA A 166 -6.48 -10.32 -8.94
CA ALA A 166 -7.42 -9.23 -8.76
C ALA A 166 -7.49 -8.35 -10.02
N HIS A 167 -8.62 -7.67 -10.24
CA HIS A 167 -8.70 -6.65 -11.29
C HIS A 167 -8.12 -5.31 -10.82
N ILE A 168 -7.51 -4.63 -11.78
CA ILE A 168 -7.05 -3.24 -11.67
C ILE A 168 -7.63 -2.40 -12.80
N ALA A 169 -7.76 -1.10 -12.54
CA ALA A 169 -7.98 -0.09 -13.56
C ALA A 169 -6.73 0.77 -13.69
N MET A 170 -6.24 0.92 -14.92
CA MET A 170 -5.12 1.79 -15.25
C MET A 170 -5.57 3.25 -15.34
N GLY A 171 -4.61 4.17 -15.40
CA GLY A 171 -4.84 5.60 -15.61
C GLY A 171 -5.66 5.94 -16.86
N ASP A 172 -5.55 5.13 -17.91
CA ASP A 172 -6.29 5.27 -19.18
C ASP A 172 -7.71 4.65 -19.15
N GLY A 173 -8.10 4.06 -18.02
CA GLY A 173 -9.39 3.38 -17.85
C GLY A 173 -9.43 1.93 -18.33
N SER A 174 -8.34 1.39 -18.86
CA SER A 174 -8.25 -0.04 -19.20
C SER A 174 -8.29 -0.91 -17.95
N ILE A 175 -8.96 -2.07 -18.05
CA ILE A 175 -9.05 -3.05 -16.95
C ILE A 175 -8.13 -4.23 -17.26
N LYS A 176 -7.34 -4.64 -16.27
CA LYS A 176 -6.43 -5.80 -16.36
C LYS A 176 -6.64 -6.72 -15.17
N PHE A 177 -6.48 -8.02 -15.40
CA PHE A 177 -6.39 -9.00 -14.32
C PHE A 177 -4.92 -9.23 -13.98
N ILE A 178 -4.54 -8.97 -12.72
CA ILE A 178 -3.18 -9.15 -12.22
C ILE A 178 -3.14 -10.38 -11.33
N THR A 179 -2.21 -11.28 -11.62
CA THR A 179 -2.06 -12.53 -10.88
C THR A 179 -1.31 -12.32 -9.55
N ASP A 180 -1.57 -13.16 -8.57
CA ASP A 180 -0.84 -13.20 -7.29
C ASP A 180 0.67 -13.49 -7.47
N SER A 181 1.05 -14.05 -8.62
CA SER A 181 2.43 -14.35 -9.01
C SER A 181 3.13 -13.22 -9.77
N ILE A 182 2.58 -12.01 -9.80
CA ILE A 182 3.24 -10.87 -10.43
C ILE A 182 4.62 -10.64 -9.80
N GLU A 183 5.60 -10.31 -10.63
CA GLU A 183 6.97 -10.03 -10.19
C GLU A 183 6.95 -8.79 -9.29
N CYS A 184 7.53 -8.94 -8.10
CA CYS A 184 7.36 -8.00 -7.00
C CYS A 184 8.68 -7.74 -6.24
N GLY A 185 9.81 -7.83 -6.95
CA GLY A 185 11.15 -7.35 -6.59
C GLY A 185 11.65 -7.67 -5.18
N ASN A 186 12.44 -6.75 -4.65
CA ASN A 186 13.03 -6.78 -3.33
C ASN A 186 12.00 -6.35 -2.25
N GLN A 187 11.40 -7.35 -1.61
CA GLN A 187 10.43 -7.16 -0.52
C GLN A 187 11.09 -7.08 0.86
N SER A 188 12.30 -6.52 0.94
CA SER A 188 12.95 -6.29 2.24
C SER A 188 12.52 -4.96 2.85
N ARG A 189 12.56 -3.86 2.10
CA ARG A 189 12.33 -2.50 2.61
C ARG A 189 11.58 -1.64 1.60
N THR A 190 10.97 -0.57 2.09
CA THR A 190 10.34 0.47 1.25
C THR A 190 11.25 1.67 1.09
N VAL A 191 11.04 2.45 0.03
CA VAL A 191 11.57 3.82 -0.08
C VAL A 191 11.06 4.67 1.08
N GLN A 192 11.94 5.49 1.65
CA GLN A 192 11.71 6.37 2.81
C GLN A 192 12.30 7.75 2.53
N LEU A 193 11.84 8.79 3.23
CA LEU A 193 12.32 10.17 3.05
C LEU A 193 13.84 10.28 3.27
N ASN A 194 14.35 9.60 4.30
CA ASN A 194 15.78 9.56 4.62
C ASN A 194 16.45 8.25 4.15
N GLY A 195 15.84 7.56 3.19
CA GLY A 195 16.40 6.34 2.61
C GLY A 195 17.68 6.61 1.82
N THR A 196 18.48 5.56 1.62
CA THR A 196 19.73 5.61 0.87
C THR A 196 19.75 4.57 -0.24
N ALA A 197 20.61 4.76 -1.25
CA ALA A 197 20.74 3.86 -2.40
C ALA A 197 19.39 3.62 -3.11
N GLU A 198 19.02 2.36 -3.32
CA GLU A 198 17.76 1.94 -3.97
C GLU A 198 16.48 2.27 -3.19
N PHE A 199 16.60 2.76 -1.95
CA PHE A 199 15.48 3.19 -1.12
C PHE A 199 15.39 4.72 -0.97
N ALA A 200 16.23 5.47 -1.70
CA ALA A 200 16.25 6.92 -1.65
C ALA A 200 15.08 7.56 -2.42
N PRO A 201 14.64 8.77 -2.07
CA PRO A 201 13.64 9.48 -2.86
C PRO A 201 14.05 9.64 -4.33
N GLY A 202 13.14 9.31 -5.25
CA GLY A 202 13.38 9.39 -6.70
C GLY A 202 14.13 8.18 -7.30
N SER A 203 14.41 7.14 -6.51
CA SER A 203 14.89 5.88 -7.05
C SER A 203 13.76 5.12 -7.77
N PRO A 204 14.10 4.29 -8.77
CA PRO A 204 13.21 3.26 -9.28
C PRO A 204 12.61 2.41 -8.13
N SER A 205 11.39 1.92 -8.34
CA SER A 205 10.74 0.96 -7.48
C SER A 205 11.57 -0.31 -7.30
N VAL A 206 11.77 -0.66 -6.04
CA VAL A 206 12.41 -1.93 -5.66
C VAL A 206 11.47 -3.11 -5.75
N PHE A 207 10.17 -2.89 -5.99
CA PHE A 207 9.13 -3.93 -6.00
C PHE A 207 8.83 -4.43 -7.41
N GLY A 208 9.80 -4.33 -8.32
CA GLY A 208 9.71 -4.94 -9.63
C GLY A 208 8.58 -4.37 -10.49
N LEU A 209 8.03 -5.18 -11.40
CA LEU A 209 6.92 -4.76 -12.26
C LEU A 209 5.71 -4.29 -11.45
N TRP A 210 5.39 -5.00 -10.36
CA TRP A 210 4.27 -4.60 -9.50
C TRP A 210 4.44 -3.21 -8.90
N GLY A 211 5.64 -2.93 -8.41
CA GLY A 211 6.04 -1.63 -7.89
C GLY A 211 5.96 -0.52 -8.94
N ALA A 212 6.59 -0.75 -10.10
CA ALA A 212 6.66 0.19 -11.21
C ALA A 212 5.27 0.56 -11.77
N LEU A 213 4.34 -0.41 -11.84
CA LEU A 213 2.94 -0.13 -12.21
C LEU A 213 2.23 0.76 -11.18
N GLY A 214 2.69 0.76 -9.92
CA GLY A 214 2.13 1.58 -8.86
C GLY A 214 2.62 3.03 -8.86
N THR A 215 3.73 3.35 -9.53
CA THR A 215 4.30 4.70 -9.54
C THR A 215 3.73 5.55 -10.67
N ARG A 216 3.56 6.85 -10.41
CA ARG A 216 3.12 7.80 -11.44
C ARG A 216 4.26 8.47 -12.21
N ASN A 217 5.46 8.55 -11.61
CA ASN A 217 6.54 9.43 -12.10
C ASN A 217 7.98 8.98 -11.74
N GLN A 218 8.30 7.68 -11.84
CA GLN A 218 9.66 7.16 -11.64
C GLN A 218 10.39 6.76 -12.93
N SER A 219 9.72 6.87 -14.09
CA SER A 219 10.27 6.65 -15.44
C SER A 219 10.79 5.24 -15.71
N GLU A 220 10.23 4.24 -15.03
CA GLU A 220 10.76 2.86 -15.05
C GLU A 220 10.27 2.03 -16.22
N LEU A 221 9.10 2.35 -16.77
CA LEU A 221 8.40 1.55 -17.80
C LEU A 221 8.53 2.12 -19.22
N ILE A 222 9.41 3.10 -19.42
CA ILE A 222 9.55 3.79 -20.72
C ILE A 222 10.27 2.91 -21.76
N ASP A 223 11.18 2.03 -21.32
CA ASP A 223 12.01 1.20 -22.20
C ASP A 223 11.38 -0.16 -22.59
N ASP A 224 10.34 -0.62 -21.88
CA ASP A 224 9.69 -1.93 -22.12
C ASP A 224 8.53 -1.86 -23.14
N ILE A 225 8.28 -0.69 -23.73
CA ILE A 225 7.13 -0.40 -24.62
C ILE A 225 7.60 0.08 -26.03
N LEU A 226 8.89 -0.04 -26.34
CA LEU A 226 9.48 0.23 -27.66
C LEU A 226 10.10 -1.04 -28.27
#